data_AF-A0A950HQB8-F1
#
_entry.id   AF-A0A950HQB8-F1
#
_cell.length_a   1.000
_cell.length_b   1.000
_cell.length_c   1.000
_cell.angle_alpha   90.00
_cell.angle_beta   90.00
_cell.angle_gamma   90.00
#
_symmetry.space_group_name_H-M   'P 1'
#
loop_
_entity.id
_entity.type
_entity.pdbx_description
1 polymer ?
#
loop_
_entity_poly.entity_id
_entity_poly.type
_entity_poly.pdbx_seq_one_letter_code
_entity_poly.pdbx_strand_id
1 'polypeptide(L)' 'TERQRRLWLSEEDIAGFVARQSLNRQLVADDIARVALFLAADDSAMITKQCIIVDAGLR' A
#
# COMPACT_ATOMS: atom_id res chain seq x y z
N THR A 1 -4.74 -10.07 -1.53
CA THR A 1 -4.59 -11.44 -0.99
C THR A 1 -4.69 -12.47 -2.11
N GLU A 2 -4.30 -13.73 -1.89
CA GLU A 2 -4.41 -14.79 -2.93
C GLU A 2 -5.83 -14.97 -3.47
N ARG A 3 -6.85 -14.84 -2.59
CA ARG A 3 -8.25 -14.88 -3.00
C ARG A 3 -8.59 -13.75 -3.99
N GLN A 4 -8.16 -12.53 -3.71
CA GLN A 4 -8.39 -11.39 -4.60
C GLN A 4 -7.66 -11.54 -5.94
N ARG A 5 -6.42 -12.02 -5.93
CA ARG A 5 -5.64 -12.29 -7.15
C ARG A 5 -6.33 -13.29 -8.08
N ARG A 6 -6.95 -14.32 -7.50
CA ARG A 6 -7.61 -15.38 -8.26
C ARG A 6 -9.02 -15.02 -8.74
N LEU A 7 -9.75 -14.20 -7.99
CA LEU A 7 -11.17 -13.96 -8.26
C LEU A 7 -11.46 -12.60 -8.88
N TRP A 8 -10.65 -11.58 -8.60
CA TRP A 8 -11.03 -10.17 -8.80
C TRP A 8 -9.96 -9.27 -9.43
N LEU A 9 -8.79 -9.78 -9.78
CA LEU A 9 -7.69 -8.99 -10.35
C LEU A 9 -7.17 -9.65 -11.62
N SER A 10 -7.41 -9.04 -12.77
CA SER A 10 -6.69 -9.36 -14.00
C SER A 10 -5.33 -8.64 -14.04
N GLU A 11 -4.44 -9.08 -14.92
CA GLU A 11 -3.16 -8.39 -15.15
C GLU A 11 -3.37 -6.96 -15.69
N GLU A 12 -4.42 -6.76 -16.50
CA GLU A 12 -4.80 -5.45 -17.04
C GLU A 12 -5.28 -4.50 -15.93
N ASP A 13 -6.10 -4.98 -14.99
CA ASP A 13 -6.52 -4.19 -13.83
C ASP A 13 -5.31 -3.73 -13.00
N ILE A 14 -4.36 -4.65 -12.77
CA ILE A 14 -3.14 -4.35 -12.02
C ILE A 14 -2.32 -3.28 -12.76
N ALA A 15 -2.12 -3.43 -14.07
CA ALA A 15 -1.39 -2.47 -14.88
C ALA A 15 -2.06 -1.08 -14.88
N GLY A 16 -3.39 -1.03 -14.99
CA GLY A 16 -4.16 0.21 -14.93
C GLY A 16 -4.03 0.93 -13.58
N PHE A 17 -4.04 0.19 -12.47
CA PHE A 17 -3.78 0.75 -11.15
C PHE A 17 -2.35 1.28 -11.02
N VAL A 18 -1.35 0.52 -11.46
CA VAL A 18 0.06 0.93 -11.38
C VAL A 18 0.31 2.18 -12.22
N ALA A 19 -0.30 2.31 -13.40
CA ALA A 19 -0.16 3.49 -14.26
C ALA A 19 -0.69 4.80 -13.62
N ARG A 20 -1.58 4.70 -12.63
CA ARG A 20 -2.14 5.85 -11.88
C ARG A 20 -1.35 6.19 -10.62
N GLN A 21 -0.40 5.34 -10.23
CA GLN A 21 0.43 5.55 -9.06
C GLN A 21 1.61 6.46 -9.40
N SER A 22 2.05 7.22 -8.42
CA SER A 22 3.31 7.98 -8.53
C SER A 22 4.51 7.05 -8.41
N LEU A 23 4.38 5.95 -7.66
CA LEU A 23 5.36 4.87 -7.60
C LEU A 23 4.88 3.70 -8.46
N ASN A 24 5.52 3.48 -9.61
CA ASN A 24 5.10 2.51 -10.64
C ASN A 24 5.38 1.04 -10.27
N ARG A 25 4.84 0.58 -9.13
CA ARG A 25 4.89 -0.84 -8.73
C ARG A 25 3.63 -1.21 -7.97
N GLN A 26 3.24 -2.49 -8.08
CA GLN A 26 2.10 -3.00 -7.33
C GLN A 26 2.32 -2.82 -5.82
N LEU A 27 1.32 -2.24 -5.15
CA LEU A 27 1.24 -2.20 -3.69
C LEU A 27 0.89 -3.59 -3.17
N VAL A 28 1.66 -4.07 -2.20
CA VAL A 28 1.47 -5.39 -1.59
C VAL A 28 1.23 -5.29 -0.08
N ALA A 29 0.76 -6.36 0.54
CA ALA A 29 0.46 -6.40 1.97
C ALA A 29 1.66 -5.99 2.83
N ASP A 30 2.87 -6.39 2.43
CA ASP A 30 4.11 -6.08 3.14
C ASP A 30 4.40 -4.57 3.19
N ASP A 31 3.93 -3.78 2.22
CA ASP A 31 4.09 -2.33 2.25
C ASP A 31 3.32 -1.70 3.41
N ILE A 32 2.11 -2.20 3.68
CA ILE A 32 1.29 -1.80 4.82
C ILE A 32 1.93 -2.29 6.13
N ALA A 33 2.40 -3.54 6.16
CA ALA A 33 3.03 -4.11 7.35
C ALA A 33 4.29 -3.34 7.77
N ARG A 34 5.10 -2.88 6.80
CA ARG A 34 6.29 -2.06 7.07
C ARG A 34 5.93 -0.71 7.71
N VAL A 35 4.88 -0.04 7.23
CA VAL A 35 4.42 1.23 7.83
C VAL A 35 3.85 0.99 9.23
N ALA A 36 3.07 -0.07 9.43
CA ALA A 36 2.57 -0.42 10.75
C ALA A 36 3.71 -0.72 11.75
N LEU A 37 4.76 -1.43 11.31
CA LEU A 37 5.93 -1.71 12.14
C LEU A 37 6.68 -0.42 12.50
N PHE A 38 6.86 0.50 11.55
CA PHE A 38 7.43 1.82 11.82
C PHE A 38 6.61 2.59 12.86
N LEU A 39 5.28 2.59 12.74
CA LEU A 39 4.38 3.25 13.69
C LEU A 39 4.32 2.60 15.07
N ALA A 40 4.85 1.38 15.21
CA ALA A 40 5.02 0.71 16.48
C ALA A 40 6.42 0.93 17.09
N ALA A 41 7.36 1.51 16.33
CA ALA A 41 8.73 1.75 16.77
C ALA A 41 8.87 3.11 17.48
N ASP A 42 9.90 3.22 18.34
CA ASP A 42 10.24 4.44 19.08
C ASP A 42 10.47 5.66 18.17
N ASP A 43 10.93 5.45 16.94
CA ASP A 43 11.12 6.50 15.92
C ASP A 43 9.84 7.29 15.62
N SER A 44 8.68 6.68 15.88
CA SER A 44 7.37 7.27 15.62
C SER A 44 6.67 7.80 16.88
N ALA A 45 7.35 7.84 18.04
CA ALA A 45 6.73 8.10 19.35
C ALA A 45 5.90 9.39 19.46
N MET A 46 6.18 10.40 18.63
CA MET A 46 5.44 11.67 18.62
C MET A 46 4.39 11.78 17.50
N ILE A 47 4.14 10.70 16.75
CA ILE A 47 3.10 10.64 15.73
C ILE A 47 1.82 10.08 16.38
N THR A 48 0.82 10.94 16.58
CA THR A 48 -0.48 10.55 17.13
C THR A 48 -1.63 11.23 16.39
N LYS A 49 -2.80 10.59 16.39
CA LYS A 49 -4.04 11.09 15.75
C LYS A 49 -3.88 11.44 14.26
N GLN A 50 -2.95 10.78 13.56
CA GLN A 50 -2.72 10.97 12.13
C GLN A 50 -3.34 9.84 11.32
N CYS A 51 -3.77 10.16 10.10
CA CYS A 51 -4.07 9.17 9.07
C CYS A 51 -2.90 9.14 8.10
N ILE A 52 -2.23 7.99 7.98
CA ILE A 52 -1.11 7.81 7.06
C ILE A 52 -1.59 6.98 5.88
N ILE A 53 -1.59 7.59 4.70
CA ILE A 53 -2.05 6.97 3.45
C ILE A 53 -0.87 6.22 2.82
N VAL A 54 -1.08 4.94 2.50
CA VAL A 54 -0.08 4.06 1.87
C VAL A 54 -0.70 3.46 0.61
N ASP A 55 -0.68 4.22 -0.47
CA ASP A 55 -1.37 3.88 -1.73
C ASP A 55 -0.51 4.09 -2.98
N ALA A 56 0.80 4.32 -2.79
CA ALA A 56 1.76 4.67 -3.86
C ALA A 56 1.44 6.00 -4.58
N GLY A 57 0.72 6.92 -3.94
CA GLY A 57 0.38 8.23 -4.49
C GLY A 57 -0.63 8.11 -5.62
N LEU A 58 -1.69 7.32 -5.39
CA LEU A 58 -2.74 7.05 -6.36
C LEU A 58 -3.53 8.33 -6.64
N ARG A 59 -3.64 8.71 -7.93
CA ARG A 59 -4.46 9.83 -8.40
C ARG A 59 -5.82 9.37 -8.93
#